data_AF-W1NRQ0-F1
#
_entry.id   AF-W1NRQ0-F1
#
_cell.length_a   1.000
_cell.length_b   1.000
_cell.length_c   1.000
_cell.angle_alpha   90.00
_cell.angle_beta   90.00
_cell.angle_gamma   90.00
#
_symmetry.space_group_name_H-M   'P 1'
#
loop_
_entity.id
_entity.type
_entity.pdbx_description
1 polymer ?
#
loop_
_entity_poly.entity_id
_entity_poly.type
_entity_poly.pdbx_seq_one_letter_code
_entity_poly.pdbx_strand_id
1 'polypeptide(L)'
;MWTGVLVPKAQEVIAEQIEKSSFLHTVVWVAGKKYEIHEEMTHIVDLDARSCTCRVWWNSGLPCTHASAAIDHCHLQITDFCEPYFTVQAYRTTYATEFCPVPDSMPLTGELNRTVYPPNTKRPRQAD
;
A
#
# COMPACT_ATOMS: atom_id res chain seq x y z
N MET A 1 9.55 -3.39 20.64
CA MET A 1 8.40 -4.00 19.94
C MET A 1 7.63 -2.91 19.22
N TRP A 2 7.09 -3.16 18.03
CA TRP A 2 6.24 -2.17 17.34
C TRP A 2 4.93 -1.98 18.12
N THR A 3 4.64 -0.75 18.55
CA THR A 3 3.50 -0.38 19.39
C THR A 3 2.40 0.39 18.64
N GLY A 4 2.66 0.82 17.40
CA GLY A 4 1.71 1.53 16.56
C GLY A 4 0.67 0.63 15.88
N VAL A 5 -0.35 1.24 15.28
CA VAL A 5 -1.38 0.56 14.48
C VAL A 5 -0.79 -0.01 13.19
N LEU A 6 -0.01 0.81 12.49
CA LEU A 6 0.63 0.45 11.22
C LEU A 6 2.09 0.02 11.44
N VAL A 7 2.62 -0.78 10.52
CA VAL A 7 4.04 -1.14 10.49
C VAL A 7 4.91 0.11 10.31
N PRO A 8 6.15 0.14 10.82
CA PRO A 8 6.97 1.37 10.86
C PRO A 8 7.11 2.06 9.51
N LYS A 9 7.27 1.29 8.42
CA LYS A 9 7.43 1.89 7.09
C LYS A 9 6.16 2.57 6.60
N ALA A 10 4.99 1.99 6.88
CA ALA A 10 3.72 2.62 6.54
C ALA A 10 3.46 3.87 7.39
N GLN A 11 3.84 3.84 8.68
CA GLN A 11 3.76 5.03 9.55
C GLN A 11 4.61 6.18 9.03
N GLU A 12 5.85 5.90 8.60
CA GLU A 12 6.76 6.89 8.03
C GLU A 12 6.17 7.53 6.77
N VAL A 13 5.66 6.71 5.84
CA VAL A 13 5.02 7.21 4.61
C VAL A 13 3.82 8.09 4.93
N ILE A 14 2.94 7.64 5.83
CA ILE A 14 1.76 8.43 6.23
C ILE A 14 2.14 9.75 6.89
N ALA A 15 3.15 9.76 7.76
CA ALA A 15 3.64 10.99 8.37
C ALA A 15 4.12 12.00 7.30
N GLU A 16 4.86 11.54 6.29
CA GLU A 16 5.29 12.36 5.16
C GLU A 16 4.10 12.90 4.34
N GLN A 17 3.07 12.07 4.10
CA GLN A 17 1.88 12.51 3.39
C GLN A 17 1.08 13.55 4.19
N ILE A 18 1.00 13.41 5.51
CA ILE A 18 0.34 14.37 6.40
C ILE A 18 1.07 15.70 6.38
N GLU A 19 2.40 15.68 6.53
CA GLU A 19 3.22 16.90 6.48
C GLU A 19 3.01 17.64 5.17
N LYS A 20 3.08 16.94 4.04
CA LYS A 20 2.84 17.53 2.72
C LYS A 20 1.40 18.02 2.55
N SER A 21 0.42 17.32 3.11
CA SER A 21 -0.99 17.74 3.03
C SER A 21 -1.28 19.02 3.80
N SER A 22 -0.45 19.38 4.78
CA SER A 22 -0.61 20.62 5.56
C SER A 22 -0.52 21.88 4.69
N PHE A 23 0.09 21.80 3.51
CA PHE A 23 0.19 22.88 2.53
C PHE A 23 -1.01 22.95 1.56
N LEU A 24 -1.93 21.98 1.62
CA LEU A 24 -3.09 21.89 0.74
C LEU A 24 -4.33 22.47 1.44
N HIS A 25 -4.53 23.78 1.33
CA HIS A 25 -5.60 24.50 2.04
C HIS A 25 -6.95 24.54 1.29
N THR A 26 -6.96 24.25 -0.01
CA THR A 26 -8.17 24.35 -0.84
C THR A 26 -8.80 22.98 -1.01
N VAL A 27 -9.58 22.58 -0.02
CA VAL A 27 -10.38 21.34 -0.01
C VAL A 27 -11.85 21.72 -0.20
N VAL A 28 -12.43 21.34 -1.34
CA VAL A 28 -13.81 21.67 -1.72
C VAL A 28 -14.65 20.40 -1.71
N TRP A 29 -15.74 20.40 -0.96
CA TRP A 29 -16.70 19.30 -0.99
C TRP A 29 -17.49 19.31 -2.31
N VAL A 30 -17.61 18.14 -2.95
CA VAL A 30 -18.37 17.97 -4.21
C VAL A 30 -19.72 17.32 -3.95
N ALA A 31 -19.71 16.09 -3.43
CA ALA A 31 -20.89 15.29 -3.14
C ALA A 31 -20.51 14.07 -2.29
N GLY A 32 -21.35 13.66 -1.34
CA GLY A 32 -21.08 12.49 -0.49
C GLY A 32 -19.75 12.66 0.25
N LYS A 33 -18.82 11.70 0.09
CA LYS A 33 -17.43 11.81 0.58
C LYS A 33 -16.40 12.06 -0.54
N LYS A 34 -16.80 12.84 -1.55
CA LYS A 34 -15.92 13.27 -2.63
C LYS A 34 -15.50 14.73 -2.44
N TYR A 35 -14.22 14.96 -2.63
CA TYR A 35 -13.58 16.25 -2.43
C TYR A 35 -12.68 16.59 -3.62
N GLU A 36 -12.66 17.85 -4.00
CA GLU A 36 -11.68 18.43 -4.89
C GLU A 36 -10.57 19.08 -4.08
N ILE A 37 -9.33 18.77 -4.43
CA ILE A 37 -8.13 19.36 -3.85
C ILE A 37 -7.49 20.21 -4.95
N HIS A 38 -7.43 21.53 -4.74
CA HIS A 38 -6.92 22.46 -5.74
C HIS A 38 -5.46 22.80 -5.42
N GLU A 39 -4.54 22.31 -6.27
CA GLU A 39 -3.11 22.63 -6.29
C GLU A 39 -2.75 23.24 -7.68
N GLU A 40 -1.59 22.91 -8.26
CA GLU A 40 -1.27 23.21 -9.67
C GLU A 40 -2.25 22.50 -10.62
N MET A 41 -2.69 21.30 -10.24
CA MET A 41 -3.76 20.55 -10.88
C MET A 41 -4.83 20.20 -9.85
N THR A 42 -6.09 20.14 -10.28
CA THR A 42 -7.18 19.70 -9.42
C THR A 42 -7.20 18.17 -9.34
N HIS A 43 -7.19 17.66 -8.10
CA HIS A 43 -7.33 16.24 -7.82
C HIS A 43 -8.68 15.93 -7.17
N ILE A 44 -9.34 14.87 -7.60
CA ILE A 44 -10.60 14.41 -7.00
C ILE A 44 -10.26 13.23 -6.09
N VAL A 45 -10.65 13.35 -4.82
CA VAL A 45 -10.55 12.31 -3.80
C VAL A 45 -11.94 11.75 -3.55
N ASP A 46 -12.06 10.43 -3.53
CA ASP A 46 -13.27 9.71 -3.10
C ASP A 46 -12.90 8.84 -1.91
N LEU A 47 -13.35 9.22 -0.71
CA LEU A 47 -13.02 8.50 0.52
C LEU A 47 -13.76 7.16 0.65
N ASP A 48 -14.94 7.01 0.04
CA ASP A 48 -15.68 5.75 0.07
C ASP A 48 -15.05 4.74 -0.90
N ALA A 49 -14.65 5.20 -2.08
CA ALA A 49 -13.90 4.38 -3.05
C ALA A 49 -12.41 4.25 -2.73
N ARG A 50 -11.92 4.91 -1.66
CA ARG A 50 -10.50 4.96 -1.25
C ARG A 50 -9.57 5.29 -2.41
N SER A 51 -9.91 6.33 -3.16
CA SER A 51 -9.22 6.65 -4.41
C SER A 51 -8.93 8.14 -4.54
N CYS A 52 -7.93 8.45 -5.35
CA CYS A 52 -7.58 9.81 -5.73
C CYS A 52 -7.16 9.81 -7.20
N THR A 53 -7.49 10.86 -7.96
CA THR A 53 -7.11 10.95 -9.39
C THR A 53 -5.61 10.98 -9.63
N CYS A 54 -4.78 11.29 -8.62
CA CYS A 54 -3.32 11.13 -8.69
C CYS A 54 -2.86 9.66 -8.72
N ARG A 55 -3.78 8.70 -8.48
CA ARG A 55 -3.58 7.23 -8.47
C ARG A 55 -2.63 6.67 -7.41
N VAL A 56 -1.87 7.51 -6.69
CA VAL A 56 -0.94 7.06 -5.66
C VAL A 56 -1.63 6.15 -4.63
N TRP A 57 -2.81 6.53 -4.13
CA TRP A 57 -3.53 5.72 -3.13
C TRP A 57 -3.93 4.35 -3.66
N TRP A 58 -4.45 4.27 -4.88
CA TRP A 58 -4.78 3.00 -5.52
C TRP A 58 -3.55 2.09 -5.67
N ASN A 59 -2.42 2.67 -6.07
CA ASN A 59 -1.19 1.93 -6.32
C ASN A 59 -0.47 1.48 -5.05
N SER A 60 -0.51 2.28 -3.99
CA SER A 60 0.23 2.00 -2.75
C SER A 60 -0.62 1.28 -1.69
N GLY A 61 -1.95 1.47 -1.71
CA GLY A 61 -2.85 1.12 -0.61
C GLY A 61 -2.73 2.03 0.61
N LEU A 62 -2.04 3.16 0.49
CA LEU A 62 -1.90 4.18 1.53
C LEU A 62 -2.44 5.52 1.02
N PRO A 63 -3.21 6.27 1.83
CA PRO A 63 -3.64 7.62 1.48
C PRO A 63 -2.47 8.48 0.98
N CYS A 64 -2.65 9.13 -0.16
CA CYS A 64 -1.70 10.12 -0.69
C CYS A 64 -1.91 11.49 -0.03
N THR A 65 -1.02 12.45 -0.29
CA THR A 65 -1.12 13.85 0.19
C THR A 65 -2.53 14.45 0.04
N HIS A 66 -3.15 14.30 -1.14
CA HIS A 66 -4.51 14.79 -1.41
C HIS A 66 -5.56 14.10 -0.55
N ALA A 67 -5.45 12.78 -0.41
CA ALA A 67 -6.37 12.01 0.42
C ALA A 67 -6.20 12.37 1.90
N SER A 68 -4.96 12.55 2.36
CA SER A 68 -4.65 13.03 3.71
C SER A 68 -5.32 14.37 4.00
N ALA A 69 -5.26 15.33 3.06
CA ALA A 69 -5.95 16.62 3.19
C ALA A 69 -7.47 16.46 3.32
N ALA A 70 -8.09 15.62 2.48
CA ALA A 70 -9.53 15.36 2.54
C ALA A 70 -9.95 14.64 3.85
N ILE A 71 -9.15 13.69 4.31
CA ILE A 71 -9.38 12.95 5.57
C ILE A 71 -9.28 13.89 6.78
N ASP A 72 -8.25 14.74 6.82
CA ASP A 72 -8.05 15.73 7.87
C ASP A 72 -9.17 16.78 7.90
N HIS A 73 -9.60 17.25 6.72
CA HIS A 73 -10.76 18.13 6.57
C HIS A 73 -12.06 17.53 7.14
N CYS A 74 -12.18 16.20 7.11
CA CYS A 74 -13.32 15.48 7.71
C CYS A 74 -13.11 15.12 9.18
N HIS A 75 -11.96 15.46 9.78
CA HIS A 75 -11.54 15.03 11.12
C HIS A 75 -11.57 13.51 11.32
N LEU A 76 -11.25 12.75 10.28
CA LEU A 76 -11.21 11.29 10.32
C LEU A 76 -9.79 10.78 10.61
N GLN A 77 -9.71 9.55 11.11
CA GLN A 77 -8.41 8.91 11.38
C GLN A 77 -7.84 8.32 10.08
N ILE A 78 -6.70 8.85 9.62
CA ILE A 78 -6.04 8.40 8.40
C ILE A 78 -5.64 6.91 8.40
N THR A 79 -5.41 6.34 9.58
CA THR A 79 -5.12 4.91 9.73
C THR A 79 -6.26 4.01 9.28
N ASP A 80 -7.51 4.48 9.36
CA ASP A 80 -8.71 3.73 8.95
C ASP A 80 -8.84 3.63 7.42
N PHE A 81 -8.06 4.46 6.71
CA PHE A 81 -8.00 4.54 5.25
C PHE A 81 -6.77 3.84 4.66
N CYS A 82 -5.91 3.28 5.51
CA CYS A 82 -4.80 2.45 5.11
C CYS A 82 -5.27 1.01 4.86
N GLU A 83 -4.68 0.33 3.88
CA GLU A 83 -5.03 -1.07 3.64
C GLU A 83 -4.63 -1.99 4.81
N PRO A 84 -5.44 -3.01 5.14
CA PRO A 84 -5.26 -3.81 6.36
C PRO A 84 -3.92 -4.54 6.47
N TYR A 85 -3.30 -4.87 5.34
CA TYR A 85 -2.01 -5.57 5.30
C TYR A 85 -0.85 -4.74 5.83
N PHE A 86 -1.00 -3.41 5.96
CA PHE A 86 -0.02 -2.54 6.61
C PHE A 86 -0.15 -2.48 8.13
N THR A 87 -1.13 -3.15 8.74
CA THR A 87 -1.27 -3.15 10.19
C THR A 87 -0.21 -4.04 10.86
N VAL A 88 0.26 -3.63 12.04
CA VAL A 88 1.17 -4.46 12.86
C VAL A 88 0.52 -5.81 13.18
N GLN A 89 -0.80 -5.82 13.37
CA GLN A 89 -1.56 -7.04 13.61
C GLN A 89 -1.47 -8.00 12.40
N ALA A 90 -1.74 -7.52 11.18
CA ALA A 90 -1.63 -8.34 9.98
C ALA A 90 -0.20 -8.89 9.77
N TYR A 91 0.82 -8.05 10.00
CA TYR A 91 2.21 -8.50 9.97
C TYR A 91 2.48 -9.62 10.97
N ARG A 92 2.11 -9.43 12.24
CA ARG A 92 2.29 -10.44 13.30
C ARG A 92 1.57 -11.74 12.99
N THR A 93 0.33 -11.67 12.50
CA THR A 93 -0.44 -12.85 12.11
C THR A 93 0.22 -13.58 10.94
N THR A 94 0.72 -12.85 9.94
CA THR A 94 1.38 -13.42 8.76
C THR A 94 2.66 -14.17 9.12
N TYR A 95 3.44 -13.63 10.04
CA TYR A 95 4.71 -14.20 10.51
C TYR A 95 4.61 -14.89 11.89
N ALA A 96 3.40 -15.26 12.31
CA ALA A 96 3.20 -15.95 13.60
C ALA A 96 3.76 -17.38 13.58
N THR A 97 3.75 -18.01 12.40
CA THR A 97 4.32 -19.35 12.21
C THR A 97 5.83 -19.27 12.25
N GLU A 98 6.44 -20.12 13.07
CA GLU A 98 7.88 -20.25 13.12
C GLU A 98 8.42 -20.66 11.76
N PHE A 99 9.42 -19.92 11.28
CA PHE A 99 10.18 -20.34 10.11
C PHE A 99 11.08 -21.50 10.52
N CYS A 100 10.80 -22.70 10.02
CA CYS A 100 11.74 -23.82 10.11
C CYS A 100 12.78 -23.68 8.98
N PRO A 101 14.07 -23.46 9.30
CA PRO A 101 15.10 -23.43 8.28
C PRO A 101 15.13 -24.75 7.52
N VAL A 102 15.24 -24.67 6.20
CA VAL A 102 15.49 -25.87 5.38
C VAL A 102 16.92 -26.34 5.66
N PRO A 103 17.14 -27.62 5.97
CA PRO A 103 18.49 -28.14 6.19
C PRO A 103 19.40 -27.95 4.97
N ASP A 104 20.68 -27.65 5.18
CA ASP A 104 21.68 -27.50 4.12
C ASP A 104 21.82 -28.74 3.23
N SER A 105 21.57 -29.92 3.81
CA SER A 105 21.55 -31.20 3.11
C SER A 105 20.21 -31.88 3.31
N MET A 106 19.24 -31.53 2.47
CA MET A 106 18.00 -32.27 2.36
C MET A 106 18.08 -33.20 1.15
N PRO A 107 18.05 -34.54 1.32
CA PRO A 107 18.01 -35.45 0.20
C PRO A 107 16.74 -35.19 -0.61
N LEU A 108 16.89 -34.79 -1.87
CA LEU A 108 15.77 -34.66 -2.80
C LEU A 108 15.19 -36.06 -3.00
N THR A 109 13.99 -36.29 -2.49
CA THR A 109 13.28 -37.57 -2.59
C THR A 109 11.94 -37.36 -3.29
N GLY A 110 11.46 -38.37 -4.01
CA GLY A 110 10.17 -38.33 -4.71
C GLY A 110 10.06 -37.20 -5.75
N GLU A 111 8.96 -36.45 -5.71
CA GLU A 111 8.63 -35.39 -6.69
C GLU A 111 9.63 -34.23 -6.72
N LEU A 112 10.41 -34.04 -5.65
CA LEU A 112 11.46 -33.02 -5.57
C LEU A 112 12.74 -33.44 -6.30
N ASN A 113 12.89 -34.73 -6.63
CA ASN A 113 13.99 -35.25 -7.45
C ASN A 113 13.60 -35.38 -8.92
N ARG A 114 12.87 -34.40 -9.45
CA ARG A 114 12.52 -34.34 -10.87
C ARG A 114 13.50 -33.46 -11.62
N THR A 115 13.95 -33.93 -12.78
CA THR A 115 14.69 -33.10 -13.73
C THR A 115 13.76 -32.02 -14.28
N VAL A 116 13.98 -30.76 -13.89
CA VAL A 116 13.27 -29.62 -14.45
C VAL A 116 13.96 -29.18 -15.74
N TYR A 117 13.30 -29.40 -16.87
CA TYR A 117 13.78 -28.91 -18.16
C TYR A 117 13.38 -27.44 -18.35
N PRO A 118 14.19 -26.64 -19.07
CA PRO A 118 13.79 -25.29 -19.45
C PRO A 118 12.47 -25.34 -20.24
N PRO A 119 11.63 -24.29 -20.16
CA PRO A 119 10.42 -24.18 -20.97
C PRO A 119 10.75 -24.38 -22.45
N ASN A 120 9.98 -25.22 -23.16
CA ASN A 120 10.16 -25.46 -24.59
C ASN A 120 9.62 -24.30 -25.46
N THR A 121 9.83 -23.08 -25.00
CA THR A 121 9.40 -21.85 -25.66
C THR A 121 10.62 -20.96 -25.81
N LYS A 122 10.92 -20.54 -27.04
CA LYS A 122 11.95 -19.54 -27.28
C LYS A 122 11.47 -18.20 -26.72
N ARG A 123 12.33 -17.50 -25.97
CA ARG A 123 12.06 -16.12 -25.55
C ARG A 123 11.73 -15.30 -26.81
N PRO A 124 10.58 -14.61 -26.88
CA PRO A 124 10.30 -13.70 -27.99
C PRO A 124 11.44 -12.70 -28.11
N ARG A 125 11.88 -12.41 -29.34
CA ARG A 125 12.82 -11.30 -29.55
C ARG A 125 12.12 -10.04 -29.05
N GLN A 126 12.76 -9.29 -28.15
CA GLN A 126 12.30 -7.94 -27.85
C GLN A 126 12.40 -7.14 -29.16
N ALA A 127 11.32 -6.46 -29.53
CA ALA A 127 11.37 -5.49 -30.60
C ALA A 127 12.08 -4.25 -30.02
N ASP A 128 13.14 -3.82 -30.70
CA ASP A 128 13.85 -2.56 -30.42
C ASP A 128 12.94 -1.35 -30.68
#